data_AF-A0A246K5X6-F1
#
_entry.id   AF-A0A246K5X6-F1
#
_cell.length_a   1.000
_cell.length_b   1.000
_cell.length_c   1.000
_cell.angle_alpha   90.00
_cell.angle_beta   90.00
_cell.angle_gamma   90.00
#
_symmetry.space_group_name_H-M   'P 1'
#
loop_
_entity.id
_entity.type
_entity.pdbx_description
1 polymer ?
#
loop_
_entity_poly.entity_id
_entity_poly.type
_entity_poly.pdbx_seq_one_letter_code
_entity_poly.pdbx_strand_id
1 'polypeptide(L)'
;MRKFLLGALLAPALLASQAASAFDPDTPVGEPVPAFPITLGSEESETIGVAFRAAFGLAKGAEATATREVDGRTYQFRPAAIHLLPNNVGVLLSLGSLDDAGHSDGGINAIHYLQGGPSGWQRKGEWLNLGAVGTVGNAATSWAFSDAIGKNPYLITAGGGVWQGCAISTATLTELAPDGPVNRAGFTDGMSSGAGIGQKEEQYDGKIAAAVPDKSFTVAYTGTRAFKQQYLLKNGKYELVGKDQIPGC
;
A
#
# COMPACT_ATOMS: atom_id res chain seq x y z
N MET A 1 55.49 -47.87 -23.48
CA MET A 1 54.23 -47.74 -24.25
C MET A 1 53.07 -47.59 -23.28
N ARG A 2 52.38 -46.45 -23.34
CA ARG A 2 50.92 -46.22 -23.19
C ARG A 2 50.14 -47.05 -22.14
N LYS A 3 49.64 -46.39 -21.07
CA LYS A 3 48.21 -45.96 -20.88
C LYS A 3 47.36 -47.09 -20.23
N PHE A 4 46.45 -46.95 -19.24
CA PHE A 4 45.67 -45.86 -18.65
C PHE A 4 45.33 -46.22 -17.19
N LEU A 5 45.34 -45.24 -16.27
CA LEU A 5 44.68 -45.29 -14.96
C LEU A 5 43.21 -44.88 -15.14
N LEU A 6 42.26 -45.72 -14.73
CA LEU A 6 40.87 -45.32 -14.51
C LEU A 6 40.72 -44.92 -13.03
N GLY A 7 40.71 -43.61 -12.78
CA GLY A 7 40.28 -43.05 -11.50
C GLY A 7 38.79 -42.79 -11.52
N ALA A 8 38.03 -43.46 -10.66
CA ALA A 8 36.65 -43.13 -10.38
C ALA A 8 36.62 -41.95 -9.39
N LEU A 9 36.27 -40.76 -9.88
CA LEU A 9 35.98 -39.58 -9.07
C LEU A 9 34.46 -39.45 -8.93
N LEU A 10 33.97 -39.77 -7.73
CA LEU A 10 32.66 -39.34 -7.24
C LEU A 10 32.67 -37.81 -7.11
N ALA A 11 31.96 -37.12 -7.99
CA ALA A 11 31.65 -35.70 -7.81
C ALA A 11 30.43 -35.56 -6.88
N PRO A 12 30.51 -34.80 -5.78
CA PRO A 12 29.31 -34.39 -5.06
C PRO A 12 28.63 -33.30 -5.88
N ALA A 13 27.41 -33.58 -6.36
CA ALA A 13 26.54 -32.58 -6.93
C ALA A 13 26.14 -31.60 -5.82
N LEU A 14 26.81 -30.44 -5.78
CA LEU A 14 26.36 -29.27 -5.03
C LEU A 14 25.06 -28.78 -5.69
N LEU A 15 23.92 -29.22 -5.16
CA LEU A 15 22.64 -28.56 -5.36
C LEU A 15 22.72 -27.18 -4.67
N ALA A 16 23.20 -26.18 -5.41
CA ALA A 16 22.99 -24.79 -5.03
C ALA A 16 21.48 -24.56 -4.93
N SER A 17 21.02 -24.19 -3.75
CA SER A 17 19.61 -23.94 -3.49
C SER A 17 19.11 -22.79 -4.36
N GLN A 18 17.96 -22.98 -5.02
CA GLN A 18 17.31 -21.94 -5.83
C GLN A 18 16.83 -20.74 -4.99
N ALA A 19 16.99 -20.77 -3.66
CA ALA A 19 16.52 -19.72 -2.76
C ALA A 19 17.46 -18.49 -2.70
N ALA A 20 18.71 -18.60 -3.16
CA ALA A 20 19.69 -17.52 -3.06
C ALA A 20 19.66 -16.53 -4.26
N SER A 21 18.93 -16.84 -5.33
CA SER A 21 18.87 -15.98 -6.53
C SER A 21 17.80 -14.89 -6.49
N ALA A 22 16.98 -14.82 -5.44
CA ALA A 22 15.95 -13.78 -5.28
C ALA A 22 16.49 -12.48 -4.63
N PHE A 23 17.77 -12.45 -4.26
CA PHE A 23 18.40 -11.35 -3.53
C PHE A 23 19.74 -10.99 -4.17
N ASP A 24 19.71 -10.41 -5.37
CA ASP A 24 20.88 -9.71 -5.91
C ASP A 24 20.69 -8.20 -5.65
N PRO A 25 21.38 -7.62 -4.65
CA PRO A 25 21.27 -6.20 -4.29
C PRO A 25 21.80 -5.26 -5.39
N ASP A 26 22.51 -5.80 -6.39
CA ASP A 26 23.03 -5.08 -7.54
C ASP A 26 22.14 -5.22 -8.79
N THR A 27 20.96 -5.87 -8.66
CA THR A 27 19.95 -5.88 -9.74
C THR A 27 19.54 -4.43 -10.02
N PRO A 28 19.79 -3.90 -11.23
CA PRO A 28 19.30 -2.56 -11.58
C PRO A 28 17.78 -2.57 -11.47
N VAL A 29 17.24 -1.82 -10.51
CA VAL A 29 15.82 -1.46 -10.52
C VAL A 29 15.67 -0.61 -11.78
N GLY A 30 15.13 -1.21 -12.85
CA GLY A 30 14.98 -0.51 -14.14
C GLY A 30 14.25 0.83 -13.97
N GLU A 31 14.43 1.74 -14.92
CA GLU A 31 13.72 3.03 -14.88
C GLU A 31 12.21 2.79 -14.63
N PRO A 32 11.60 3.46 -13.64
CA PRO A 32 10.19 3.27 -13.33
C PRO A 32 9.36 3.57 -14.58
N VAL A 33 8.75 2.54 -15.16
CA VAL A 33 7.77 2.75 -16.24
C VAL A 33 6.52 3.33 -15.58
N PRO A 34 6.10 4.57 -15.90
CA PRO A 34 4.89 5.11 -15.32
C PRO A 34 3.68 4.35 -15.87
N ALA A 35 3.14 3.41 -15.09
CA ALA A 35 1.90 2.71 -15.40
C ALA A 35 0.72 3.57 -14.94
N PHE A 36 0.38 4.60 -15.72
CA PHE A 36 -0.92 5.25 -15.61
C PHE A 36 -1.97 4.47 -16.41
N PRO A 37 -3.23 4.39 -15.96
CA PRO A 37 -3.69 4.84 -14.64
C PRO A 37 -3.14 3.95 -13.52
N ILE A 38 -2.86 4.54 -12.35
CA ILE A 38 -2.50 3.76 -11.16
C ILE A 38 -3.71 2.89 -10.80
N THR A 39 -3.48 1.59 -10.70
CA THR A 39 -4.54 0.60 -10.40
C THR A 39 -4.35 0.11 -8.97
N LEU A 40 -5.39 0.28 -8.14
CA LEU A 40 -5.42 -0.23 -6.78
C LEU A 40 -5.82 -1.71 -6.81
N GLY A 41 -5.11 -2.53 -6.03
CA GLY A 41 -5.47 -3.92 -5.78
C GLY A 41 -5.95 -4.09 -4.34
N SER A 42 -6.54 -5.23 -4.03
CA SER A 42 -6.94 -5.61 -2.67
C SER A 42 -6.34 -6.95 -2.23
N GLU A 43 -5.53 -7.56 -3.10
CA GLU A 43 -4.90 -8.85 -2.84
C GLU A 43 -3.75 -8.67 -1.86
N GLU A 44 -3.80 -9.44 -0.78
CA GLU A 44 -2.74 -9.50 0.21
C GLU A 44 -1.60 -10.38 -0.27
N SER A 45 -0.38 -9.96 0.00
CA SER A 45 0.76 -10.80 -0.28
C SER A 45 0.87 -11.90 0.76
N GLU A 46 0.69 -13.16 0.37
CA GLU A 46 0.83 -14.30 1.30
C GLU A 46 2.29 -14.51 1.78
N THR A 47 3.27 -13.94 1.06
CA THR A 47 4.70 -14.17 1.26
C THR A 47 5.39 -13.22 2.24
N ILE A 48 4.70 -12.20 2.77
CA ILE A 48 5.33 -11.13 3.59
C ILE A 48 5.27 -11.40 5.10
N GLY A 49 4.81 -12.57 5.52
CA GLY A 49 4.65 -12.91 6.94
C GLY A 49 5.93 -12.80 7.78
N VAL A 50 7.13 -12.97 7.19
CA VAL A 50 8.40 -12.79 7.93
C VAL A 50 8.64 -11.33 8.29
N ALA A 51 8.35 -10.40 7.36
CA ALA A 51 8.43 -8.96 7.59
C ALA A 51 7.42 -8.53 8.66
N PHE A 52 6.19 -9.02 8.58
CA PHE A 52 5.14 -8.77 9.57
C PHE A 52 5.53 -9.24 10.97
N ARG A 53 6.00 -10.48 11.11
CA ARG A 53 6.45 -11.00 12.40
C ARG A 53 7.57 -10.15 13.00
N ALA A 54 8.53 -9.72 12.18
CA ALA A 54 9.58 -8.82 12.64
C ALA A 54 9.04 -7.44 13.06
N ALA A 55 8.07 -6.88 12.32
CA ALA A 55 7.45 -5.59 12.62
C ALA A 55 6.68 -5.60 13.95
N PHE A 56 5.98 -6.69 14.25
CA PHE A 56 5.14 -6.86 15.44
C PHE A 56 5.86 -7.61 16.59
N GLY A 57 7.12 -8.01 16.42
CA GLY A 57 7.90 -8.71 17.46
C GLY A 57 7.39 -10.13 17.75
N LEU A 58 6.80 -10.80 16.76
CA LEU A 58 6.24 -12.13 16.90
C LEU A 58 7.33 -13.21 16.79
N ALA A 59 7.11 -14.34 17.46
CA ALA A 59 8.00 -15.50 17.40
C ALA A 59 8.09 -16.05 15.97
N LYS A 60 9.24 -16.65 15.63
CA LYS A 60 9.42 -17.33 14.35
C LYS A 60 8.41 -18.47 14.21
N GLY A 61 7.68 -18.49 13.10
CA GLY A 61 6.66 -19.50 12.81
C GLY A 61 5.27 -19.21 13.41
N ALA A 62 5.12 -18.13 14.19
CA ALA A 62 3.80 -17.66 14.60
C ALA A 62 2.96 -17.27 13.37
N GLU A 63 1.64 -17.33 13.52
CA GLU A 63 0.71 -16.81 12.55
C GLU A 63 1.02 -15.33 12.27
N ALA A 64 0.81 -14.89 11.02
CA ALA A 64 1.05 -13.50 10.63
C ALA A 64 -0.15 -12.61 11.01
N THR A 65 -0.54 -12.67 12.28
CA THR A 65 -1.59 -11.84 12.86
C THR A 65 -1.11 -11.31 14.21
N ALA A 66 -1.58 -10.11 14.60
CA ALA A 66 -1.20 -9.50 15.88
C ALA A 66 -2.34 -8.68 16.46
N THR A 67 -2.63 -8.83 17.74
CA THR A 67 -3.60 -7.99 18.45
C THR A 67 -2.87 -6.89 19.20
N ARG A 68 -3.31 -5.64 19.06
CA ARG A 68 -2.76 -4.50 19.81
C ARG A 68 -3.85 -3.53 20.24
N GLU A 69 -3.68 -2.97 21.42
CA GLU A 69 -4.44 -1.81 21.87
C GLU A 69 -3.79 -0.52 21.33
N VAL A 70 -4.60 0.33 20.70
CA VAL A 70 -4.21 1.65 20.21
C VAL A 70 -5.33 2.62 20.60
N ASP A 71 -4.97 3.68 21.34
CA ASP A 71 -5.91 4.70 21.82
C ASP A 71 -7.17 4.12 22.52
N GLY A 72 -6.97 3.08 23.33
CA GLY A 72 -8.04 2.42 24.09
C GLY A 72 -8.96 1.50 23.28
N ARG A 73 -8.62 1.21 22.01
CA ARG A 73 -9.33 0.24 21.17
C ARG A 73 -8.40 -0.91 20.76
N THR A 74 -8.95 -2.12 20.72
CA THR A 74 -8.20 -3.33 20.34
C THR A 74 -8.34 -3.61 18.86
N TYR A 75 -7.22 -3.63 18.15
CA TYR A 75 -7.17 -3.92 16.72
C TYR A 75 -6.52 -5.28 16.45
N GLN A 76 -7.04 -6.00 15.46
CA GLN A 76 -6.42 -7.20 14.90
C GLN A 76 -5.69 -6.83 13.60
N PHE A 77 -4.36 -6.92 13.63
CA PHE A 77 -3.50 -6.62 12.50
C PHE A 77 -3.20 -7.86 11.67
N ARG A 78 -3.18 -7.68 10.35
CA ARG A 78 -2.68 -8.63 9.34
C ARG A 78 -1.82 -7.90 8.30
N PRO A 79 -0.84 -8.58 7.67
CA PRO A 79 -0.05 -7.97 6.61
C PRO A 79 -0.87 -7.79 5.33
N ALA A 80 -0.67 -6.69 4.61
CA ALA A 80 -1.32 -6.46 3.33
C ALA A 80 -0.33 -6.45 2.17
N ALA A 81 0.70 -5.61 2.25
CA ALA A 81 1.68 -5.50 1.17
C ALA A 81 3.04 -5.01 1.68
N ILE A 82 4.09 -5.26 0.90
CA ILE A 82 5.42 -4.70 1.14
C ILE A 82 5.96 -4.09 -0.15
N HIS A 83 6.68 -2.97 -0.02
CA HIS A 83 7.43 -2.35 -1.10
C HIS A 83 8.89 -2.20 -0.69
N LEU A 84 9.82 -2.47 -1.61
CA LEU A 84 11.25 -2.37 -1.34
C LEU A 84 11.78 -1.02 -1.86
N LEU A 85 12.29 -0.21 -0.93
CA LEU A 85 13.06 0.99 -1.21
C LEU A 85 14.55 0.64 -1.41
N PRO A 86 15.35 1.56 -1.95
CA PRO A 86 16.80 1.43 -1.98
C PRO A 86 17.43 1.09 -0.62
N ASN A 87 18.66 0.56 -0.64
CA ASN A 87 19.41 0.16 0.56
C ASN A 87 18.71 -0.94 1.40
N ASN A 88 17.94 -1.80 0.73
CA ASN A 88 17.27 -2.94 1.35
C ASN A 88 16.31 -2.55 2.48
N VAL A 89 15.57 -1.46 2.30
CA VAL A 89 14.54 -1.02 3.25
C VAL A 89 13.17 -1.46 2.73
N GLY A 90 12.49 -2.32 3.47
CA GLY A 90 11.10 -2.71 3.20
C GLY A 90 10.12 -1.78 3.90
N VAL A 91 9.12 -1.30 3.17
CA VAL A 91 7.95 -0.60 3.71
C VAL A 91 6.77 -1.57 3.73
N LEU A 92 6.40 -2.02 4.92
CA LEU A 92 5.29 -2.93 5.14
C LEU A 92 4.02 -2.13 5.45
N LEU A 93 2.94 -2.39 4.71
CA LEU A 93 1.57 -2.02 5.08
C LEU A 93 0.92 -3.19 5.81
N SER A 94 0.40 -2.92 7.00
CA SER A 94 -0.45 -3.83 7.76
C SER A 94 -1.81 -3.17 8.03
N LEU A 95 -2.87 -3.97 8.05
CA LEU A 95 -4.24 -3.52 8.23
C LEU A 95 -4.76 -4.00 9.58
N GLY A 96 -5.16 -3.07 10.43
CA GLY A 96 -5.74 -3.30 11.75
C GLY A 96 -7.24 -3.15 11.71
N SER A 97 -7.98 -4.24 11.92
CA SER A 97 -9.44 -4.25 11.99
C SER A 97 -9.97 -4.14 13.42
N LEU A 98 -11.19 -3.63 13.56
CA LEU A 98 -11.97 -3.61 14.80
C LEU A 98 -13.16 -4.54 14.67
N ASP A 99 -13.31 -5.51 15.57
CA ASP A 99 -14.42 -6.46 15.53
C ASP A 99 -15.75 -5.85 15.99
N ASP A 100 -15.73 -4.99 17.02
CA ASP A 100 -16.91 -4.31 17.57
C ASP A 100 -16.91 -2.84 17.14
N ALA A 101 -17.20 -2.62 15.86
CA ALA A 101 -17.16 -1.32 15.22
C ALA A 101 -18.55 -0.81 14.86
N GLY A 102 -18.85 0.43 15.27
CA GLY A 102 -19.99 1.16 14.73
C GLY A 102 -19.83 1.44 13.24
N HIS A 103 -20.93 1.79 12.56
CA HIS A 103 -20.89 2.03 11.11
C HIS A 103 -19.85 3.11 10.73
N SER A 104 -19.72 4.17 11.52
CA SER A 104 -18.74 5.25 11.29
C SER A 104 -17.31 4.92 11.72
N ASP A 105 -17.08 3.82 12.42
CA ASP A 105 -15.75 3.48 12.91
C ASP A 105 -14.88 2.90 11.79
N GLY A 106 -13.70 3.45 11.59
CA GLY A 106 -12.69 2.88 10.70
C GLY A 106 -11.67 2.04 11.47
N GLY A 107 -11.10 1.05 10.78
CA GLY A 107 -9.85 0.41 11.20
C GLY A 107 -8.65 1.34 10.98
N ILE A 108 -7.45 0.85 11.27
CA ILE A 108 -6.21 1.63 11.13
C ILE A 108 -5.19 0.92 10.26
N ASN A 109 -4.41 1.69 9.51
CA ASN A 109 -3.23 1.17 8.84
C ASN A 109 -2.02 1.28 9.78
N ALA A 110 -1.08 0.33 9.69
CA ALA A 110 0.25 0.46 10.24
C ALA A 110 1.26 0.39 9.11
N ILE A 111 2.14 1.39 9.05
CA ILE A 111 3.27 1.41 8.11
C ILE A 111 4.54 1.18 8.93
N HIS A 112 5.28 0.14 8.57
CA HIS A 112 6.58 -0.17 9.17
C HIS A 112 7.69 -0.01 8.16
N TYR A 113 8.76 0.65 8.57
CA TYR A 113 10.02 0.60 7.83
C TYR A 113 10.89 -0.47 8.46
N LEU A 114 11.39 -1.38 7.62
CA LEU A 114 12.17 -2.54 8.03
C LEU A 114 13.50 -2.53 7.27
N GLN A 115 14.62 -2.55 8.00
CA GLN A 115 15.93 -2.76 7.39
C GLN A 115 16.14 -4.26 7.17
N GLY A 116 16.39 -4.67 5.94
CA GLY A 116 16.83 -6.02 5.62
C GLY A 116 18.33 -6.18 5.88
N GLY A 117 18.71 -7.31 6.44
CA GLY A 117 20.11 -7.70 6.65
C GLY A 117 20.28 -9.22 6.75
N PRO A 118 21.51 -9.71 6.99
CA PRO A 118 21.82 -11.14 7.02
C PRO A 118 21.01 -11.94 8.05
N SER A 119 20.58 -11.30 9.14
CA SER A 119 19.75 -11.88 10.19
C SER A 119 18.25 -11.77 9.93
N GLY A 120 17.83 -11.23 8.78
CA GLY A 120 16.43 -10.93 8.44
C GLY A 120 16.07 -9.45 8.66
N TRP A 121 14.76 -9.19 8.79
CA TRP A 121 14.21 -7.85 8.94
C TRP A 121 14.40 -7.29 10.35
N GLN A 122 14.74 -6.00 10.45
CA GLN A 122 14.81 -5.24 11.69
C GLN A 122 13.97 -3.97 11.59
N ARG A 123 13.12 -3.71 12.59
CA ARG A 123 12.24 -2.53 12.58
C ARG A 123 13.05 -1.23 12.75
N LYS A 124 12.85 -0.29 11.81
CA LYS A 124 13.43 1.06 11.80
C LYS A 124 12.47 2.12 12.30
N GLY A 125 11.18 1.95 12.00
CA GLY A 125 10.13 2.88 12.40
C GLY A 125 8.74 2.26 12.28
N GLU A 126 7.80 2.86 12.98
CA GLU A 126 6.38 2.50 13.00
C GLU A 126 5.55 3.78 12.97
N TRP A 127 4.58 3.81 12.05
CA TRP A 127 3.59 4.87 11.95
C TRP A 127 2.20 4.25 11.92
N LEU A 128 1.44 4.48 12.99
CA LEU A 128 0.08 4.00 13.11
C LEU A 128 -0.91 5.03 12.56
N ASN A 129 -2.02 4.53 12.05
CA ASN A 129 -3.15 5.29 11.53
C ASN A 129 -2.82 6.22 10.34
N LEU A 130 -1.72 5.98 9.64
CA LEU A 130 -1.32 6.79 8.48
C LEU A 130 -1.93 6.22 7.19
N GLY A 131 -2.62 7.08 6.44
CA GLY A 131 -3.35 6.68 5.23
C GLY A 131 -4.54 5.76 5.51
N ALA A 132 -4.97 5.67 6.78
CA ALA A 132 -6.14 4.89 7.16
C ALA A 132 -7.40 5.50 6.54
N VAL A 133 -8.21 4.63 5.96
CA VAL A 133 -9.48 4.88 5.31
C VAL A 133 -10.33 3.64 5.50
N GLY A 134 -11.65 3.76 5.43
CA GLY A 134 -12.55 2.63 5.64
C GLY A 134 -13.55 2.88 6.75
N THR A 135 -14.43 1.89 6.94
CA THR A 135 -15.58 1.94 7.85
C THR A 135 -15.92 0.56 8.36
N VAL A 136 -16.83 0.49 9.34
CA VAL A 136 -17.27 -0.76 9.97
C VAL A 136 -16.08 -1.58 10.46
N GLY A 137 -15.11 -0.88 11.07
CA GLY A 137 -13.91 -1.47 11.64
C GLY A 137 -12.85 -1.87 10.63
N ASN A 138 -13.07 -1.66 9.32
CA ASN A 138 -12.09 -1.96 8.30
C ASN A 138 -11.09 -0.82 8.13
N ALA A 139 -9.81 -1.18 8.01
CA ALA A 139 -8.76 -0.31 7.52
C ALA A 139 -8.88 -0.15 5.99
N ALA A 140 -7.80 0.24 5.30
CA ALA A 140 -7.84 0.36 3.84
C ALA A 140 -8.25 -0.96 3.17
N THR A 141 -9.16 -0.89 2.19
CA THR A 141 -9.69 -2.06 1.47
C THR A 141 -9.04 -2.24 0.10
N SER A 142 -8.30 -1.24 -0.38
CA SER A 142 -7.43 -1.37 -1.55
C SER A 142 -6.18 -0.49 -1.43
N TRP A 143 -5.11 -0.86 -2.14
CA TRP A 143 -3.83 -0.19 -2.08
C TRP A 143 -3.00 -0.37 -3.36
N ALA A 144 -2.01 0.49 -3.55
CA ALA A 144 -0.94 0.34 -4.54
C ALA A 144 0.30 1.12 -4.12
N PHE A 145 1.46 0.71 -4.64
CA PHE A 145 2.68 1.51 -4.60
C PHE A 145 2.94 2.14 -5.98
N SER A 146 3.45 3.36 -6.01
CA SER A 146 3.76 4.07 -7.26
C SER A 146 4.95 5.00 -7.12
N ASP A 147 5.88 4.89 -8.07
CA ASP A 147 7.03 5.80 -8.21
C ASP A 147 6.72 6.96 -9.16
N ALA A 148 5.51 7.01 -9.72
CA ALA A 148 5.16 7.97 -10.77
C ALA A 148 4.75 9.36 -10.25
N ILE A 149 4.53 9.51 -8.94
CA ILE A 149 3.93 10.73 -8.34
C ILE A 149 5.00 11.73 -7.86
N GLY A 150 6.19 11.27 -7.50
CA GLY A 150 7.26 12.13 -6.97
C GLY A 150 8.60 11.42 -6.90
N LYS A 151 9.61 12.11 -6.36
CA LYS A 151 10.97 11.54 -6.23
C LYS A 151 11.06 10.31 -5.32
N ASN A 152 10.16 10.22 -4.34
CA ASN A 152 10.04 9.09 -3.44
C ASN A 152 8.80 8.27 -3.84
N PRO A 153 8.79 6.94 -3.59
CA PRO A 153 7.62 6.11 -3.84
C PRO A 153 6.43 6.58 -3.00
N TYR A 154 5.21 6.35 -3.50
CA TYR A 154 3.97 6.65 -2.80
C TYR A 154 3.20 5.37 -2.53
N LEU A 155 2.69 5.23 -1.31
CA LEU A 155 1.62 4.32 -0.98
C LEU A 155 0.28 5.04 -1.19
N ILE A 156 -0.57 4.48 -2.05
CA ILE A 156 -1.96 4.88 -2.20
C ILE A 156 -2.80 3.84 -1.48
N THR A 157 -3.66 4.28 -0.58
CA THR A 157 -4.65 3.44 0.13
C THR A 157 -6.03 4.01 -0.10
N ALA A 158 -7.01 3.16 -0.37
CA ALA A 158 -8.41 3.57 -0.52
C ALA A 158 -9.35 2.69 0.30
N GLY A 159 -10.46 3.29 0.69
CA GLY A 159 -11.48 2.68 1.53
C GLY A 159 -12.70 3.59 1.63
N GLY A 160 -13.84 2.98 1.91
CA GLY A 160 -15.13 3.66 1.85
C GLY A 160 -16.21 2.90 2.57
N GLY A 161 -17.40 3.48 2.57
CA GLY A 161 -18.59 2.94 3.20
C GLY A 161 -19.86 3.45 2.51
N VAL A 162 -21.01 3.05 3.04
CA VAL A 162 -22.33 3.43 2.50
C VAL A 162 -23.13 4.16 3.56
N TRP A 163 -23.53 5.40 3.30
CA TRP A 163 -24.41 6.17 4.18
C TRP A 163 -25.69 6.54 3.46
N GLN A 164 -26.82 6.16 4.03
CA GLN A 164 -28.15 6.55 3.54
C GLN A 164 -28.35 6.26 2.03
N GLY A 165 -27.81 5.14 1.53
CA GLY A 165 -27.90 4.75 0.11
C GLY A 165 -26.89 5.43 -0.82
N CYS A 166 -25.90 6.13 -0.27
CA CYS A 166 -24.77 6.72 -1.00
C CYS A 166 -23.47 6.04 -0.57
N ALA A 167 -22.81 5.35 -1.51
CA ALA A 167 -21.47 4.80 -1.31
C ALA A 167 -20.43 5.88 -1.62
N ILE A 168 -19.44 6.04 -0.74
CA ILE A 168 -18.31 6.93 -0.97
C ILE A 168 -17.01 6.23 -0.58
N SER A 169 -16.01 6.34 -1.44
CA SER A 169 -14.64 5.88 -1.21
C SER A 169 -13.68 7.05 -1.28
N THR A 170 -12.69 7.04 -0.40
CA THR A 170 -11.59 8.02 -0.38
C THR A 170 -10.27 7.29 -0.53
N ALA A 171 -9.42 7.82 -1.41
CA ALA A 171 -8.02 7.44 -1.51
C ALA A 171 -7.13 8.47 -0.79
N THR A 172 -6.05 8.00 -0.17
CA THR A 172 -5.00 8.83 0.43
C THR A 172 -3.67 8.56 -0.24
N LEU A 173 -2.85 9.60 -0.38
CA LEU A 173 -1.48 9.52 -0.89
C LEU A 173 -0.51 9.70 0.27
N THR A 174 0.28 8.67 0.54
CA THR A 174 1.34 8.70 1.53
C THR A 174 2.69 8.60 0.84
N GLU A 175 3.47 9.67 0.85
CA GLU A 175 4.85 9.63 0.36
C GLU A 175 5.68 8.78 1.31
N LEU A 176 6.44 7.82 0.78
CA LEU A 176 7.34 6.96 1.53
C LEU A 176 8.74 7.60 1.57
N ALA A 177 8.86 8.73 2.28
CA ALA A 177 10.13 9.43 2.40
C ALA A 177 11.13 8.64 3.27
N PRO A 178 12.46 8.82 3.08
CA PRO A 178 13.47 8.04 3.81
C PRO A 178 13.45 8.22 5.34
N ASP A 179 13.02 9.39 5.82
CA ASP A 179 12.88 9.74 7.24
C ASP A 179 11.55 9.25 7.84
N GLY A 180 10.57 8.95 7.00
CA GLY A 180 9.30 8.37 7.37
C GLY A 180 8.20 8.67 6.37
N PRO A 181 7.08 7.94 6.43
CA PRO A 181 5.95 8.18 5.56
C PRO A 181 5.25 9.50 5.91
N VAL A 182 4.80 10.24 4.89
CA VAL A 182 4.13 11.53 5.03
C VAL A 182 2.82 11.54 4.25
N ASN A 183 1.70 11.86 4.90
CA ASN A 183 0.43 12.06 4.21
C ASN A 183 0.48 13.34 3.35
N ARG A 184 0.38 13.17 2.03
CA ARG A 184 0.46 14.25 1.05
C ARG A 184 -0.89 14.64 0.47
N ALA A 185 -1.87 13.75 0.39
CA ALA A 185 -3.16 14.09 -0.20
C ALA A 185 -4.27 13.14 0.25
N GLY A 186 -5.52 13.57 0.04
CA GLY A 186 -6.70 12.73 0.01
C GLY A 186 -7.66 13.20 -1.09
N PHE A 187 -8.37 12.27 -1.71
CA PHE A 187 -9.40 12.57 -2.72
C PHE A 187 -10.46 11.47 -2.76
N THR A 188 -11.69 11.81 -3.14
CA THR A 188 -12.75 10.83 -3.38
C THR A 188 -12.43 10.03 -4.63
N ASP A 189 -12.18 8.72 -4.51
CA ASP A 189 -11.85 7.84 -5.63
C ASP A 189 -13.07 7.03 -6.11
N GLY A 190 -14.16 7.03 -5.35
CA GLY A 190 -15.42 6.43 -5.74
C GLY A 190 -16.62 7.13 -5.11
N MET A 191 -17.70 7.30 -5.86
CA MET A 191 -19.01 7.66 -5.33
C MET A 191 -20.10 6.97 -6.12
N SER A 192 -21.10 6.43 -5.43
CA SER A 192 -22.35 6.00 -6.03
C SER A 192 -23.53 6.45 -5.18
N SER A 193 -24.62 6.89 -5.81
CA SER A 193 -25.86 7.31 -5.14
C SER A 193 -27.09 6.77 -5.86
N GLY A 194 -28.26 6.88 -5.24
CA GLY A 194 -29.53 6.49 -5.87
C GLY A 194 -30.20 5.27 -5.22
N ALA A 195 -29.57 4.66 -4.22
CA ALA A 195 -30.22 3.62 -3.41
C ALA A 195 -31.08 4.19 -2.27
N GLY A 196 -31.00 5.51 -2.00
CA GLY A 196 -31.81 6.22 -1.01
C GLY A 196 -33.09 6.84 -1.57
N ILE A 197 -34.11 7.03 -0.73
CA ILE A 197 -35.39 7.65 -1.12
C ILE A 197 -35.15 9.09 -1.58
N GLY A 198 -35.60 9.41 -2.80
CA GLY A 198 -35.49 10.76 -3.37
C GLY A 198 -34.10 11.12 -3.89
N GLN A 199 -33.15 10.17 -3.89
CA GLN A 199 -31.82 10.39 -4.46
C GLN A 199 -31.83 10.21 -5.97
N LYS A 200 -30.96 10.97 -6.63
CA LYS A 200 -30.63 10.77 -8.04
C LYS A 200 -29.53 9.72 -8.14
N GLU A 201 -29.67 8.82 -9.10
CA GLU A 201 -28.63 7.85 -9.42
C GLU A 201 -27.44 8.55 -10.06
N GLU A 202 -26.29 8.47 -9.40
CA GLU A 202 -25.02 8.98 -9.91
C GLU A 202 -23.89 8.00 -9.55
N GLN A 203 -22.87 7.94 -10.40
CA GLN A 203 -21.68 7.10 -10.25
C GLN A 203 -20.46 7.90 -10.69
N TYR A 204 -19.40 7.85 -9.90
CA TYR A 204 -18.12 8.46 -10.21
C TYR A 204 -16.97 7.54 -9.79
N ASP A 205 -16.11 7.18 -10.74
CA ASP A 205 -14.94 6.34 -10.50
C ASP A 205 -13.68 7.14 -10.83
N GLY A 206 -12.89 7.46 -9.81
CA GLY A 206 -11.69 8.30 -9.90
C GLY A 206 -10.42 7.47 -9.94
N LYS A 207 -9.51 7.77 -10.88
CA LYS A 207 -8.17 7.16 -10.94
C LYS A 207 -7.10 8.20 -11.21
N ILE A 208 -5.92 8.04 -10.59
CA ILE A 208 -4.75 8.87 -10.91
C ILE A 208 -4.31 8.51 -12.32
N ALA A 209 -4.55 9.42 -13.26
CA ALA A 209 -4.37 9.20 -14.70
C ALA A 209 -3.10 9.86 -15.26
N ALA A 210 -2.52 10.79 -14.52
CA ALA A 210 -1.25 11.43 -14.86
C ALA A 210 -0.66 12.10 -13.63
N ALA A 211 0.66 12.27 -13.61
CA ALA A 211 1.36 13.12 -12.66
C ALA A 211 2.56 13.82 -13.30
N VAL A 212 2.94 14.94 -12.69
CA VAL A 212 4.23 15.60 -12.88
C VAL A 212 4.93 15.48 -11.53
N PRO A 213 6.01 14.68 -11.43
CA PRO A 213 6.67 14.37 -10.16
C PRO A 213 6.94 15.62 -9.32
N ASP A 214 6.57 15.55 -8.04
CA ASP A 214 6.74 16.62 -7.03
C ASP A 214 6.13 17.98 -7.42
N LYS A 215 5.15 17.99 -8.33
CA LYS A 215 4.45 19.21 -8.77
C LYS A 215 2.95 19.04 -8.78
N SER A 216 2.44 17.99 -9.39
CA SER A 216 0.99 17.80 -9.53
C SER A 216 0.60 16.37 -9.87
N PHE A 217 -0.64 16.00 -9.57
CA PHE A 217 -1.28 14.83 -10.18
C PHE A 217 -2.69 15.17 -10.68
N THR A 218 -3.20 14.34 -11.58
CA THR A 218 -4.54 14.47 -12.15
C THR A 218 -5.34 13.21 -11.88
N VAL A 219 -6.50 13.38 -11.27
CA VAL A 219 -7.52 12.34 -11.15
C VAL A 219 -8.48 12.48 -12.32
N ALA A 220 -8.68 11.41 -13.08
CA ALA A 220 -9.71 11.34 -14.10
C ALA A 220 -10.90 10.55 -13.56
N TYR A 221 -12.09 11.11 -13.72
CA TYR A 221 -13.35 10.50 -13.30
C TYR A 221 -14.14 10.01 -14.50
N THR A 222 -14.73 8.84 -14.37
CA THR A 222 -15.72 8.25 -15.28
C THR A 222 -17.04 7.98 -14.54
N GLY A 223 -18.08 7.54 -15.25
CA GLY A 223 -19.41 7.26 -14.68
C GLY A 223 -20.47 8.19 -15.27
N THR A 224 -21.29 8.82 -14.42
CA THR A 224 -22.38 9.73 -14.83
C THR A 224 -21.91 10.87 -15.72
N ARG A 225 -20.72 11.42 -15.44
CA ARG A 225 -20.04 12.37 -16.33
C ARG A 225 -18.54 12.22 -16.20
N ALA A 226 -17.84 12.42 -17.32
CA ALA A 226 -16.38 12.41 -17.34
C ALA A 226 -15.82 13.81 -17.06
N PHE A 227 -14.85 13.90 -16.16
CA PHE A 227 -14.09 15.13 -15.91
C PHE A 227 -12.73 14.80 -15.29
N LYS A 228 -11.90 15.83 -15.12
CA LYS A 228 -10.59 15.72 -14.49
C LYS A 228 -10.47 16.72 -13.36
N GLN A 229 -9.81 16.33 -12.28
CA GLN A 229 -9.42 17.19 -11.18
C GLN A 229 -7.91 17.19 -11.06
N GLN A 230 -7.32 18.38 -10.99
CA GLN A 230 -5.89 18.56 -10.83
C GLN A 230 -5.56 18.90 -9.39
N TYR A 231 -4.51 18.29 -8.85
CA TYR A 231 -3.98 18.57 -7.53
C TYR A 231 -2.56 19.11 -7.68
N LEU A 232 -2.25 20.22 -7.01
CA LEU A 232 -0.92 20.86 -7.04
C LEU A 232 -0.24 20.73 -5.68
N LEU A 233 1.06 20.42 -5.70
CA LEU A 233 1.87 20.40 -4.47
C LEU A 233 2.06 21.84 -3.96
N LYS A 234 1.55 22.12 -2.78
CA LYS A 234 1.69 23.38 -2.06
C LYS A 234 2.01 23.08 -0.60
N ASN A 235 3.04 23.71 -0.05
CA ASN A 235 3.42 23.55 1.36
C ASN A 235 3.56 22.07 1.79
N GLY A 236 4.03 21.20 0.89
CA GLY A 236 4.19 19.78 1.17
C GLY A 236 2.89 18.96 1.16
N LYS A 237 1.78 19.48 0.66
CA LYS A 237 0.54 18.72 0.40
C LYS A 237 0.01 18.98 -1.00
N TYR A 238 -0.55 17.96 -1.64
CA TYR A 238 -1.26 18.12 -2.89
C TYR A 238 -2.68 18.61 -2.62
N GLU A 239 -2.98 19.81 -3.11
CA GLU A 239 -4.27 20.48 -2.92
C GLU A 239 -5.04 20.53 -4.24
N LEU A 240 -6.34 20.28 -4.18
CA LEU A 240 -7.23 20.39 -5.35
C LEU A 240 -7.20 21.82 -5.92
N VAL A 241 -7.10 21.92 -7.24
CA VAL A 241 -7.29 23.17 -7.97
C VAL A 241 -8.78 23.38 -8.23
N GLY A 242 -9.30 24.49 -7.71
CA GLY A 242 -10.71 24.84 -7.90
C GLY A 242 -11.62 24.16 -6.87
N LYS A 243 -12.82 23.79 -7.29
CA LYS A 243 -13.83 23.16 -6.42
C LYS A 243 -13.93 21.67 -6.69
N ASP A 244 -14.32 20.94 -5.66
CA ASP A 244 -14.69 19.55 -5.85
C ASP A 244 -15.89 19.44 -6.79
N GLN A 245 -15.81 18.48 -7.70
CA GLN A 245 -16.79 18.21 -8.72
C GLN A 245 -17.60 16.95 -8.41
N ILE A 246 -17.20 16.16 -7.41
CA ILE A 246 -18.02 15.09 -6.86
C ILE A 246 -19.08 15.73 -5.95
N PRO A 247 -20.38 15.50 -6.20
CA PRO A 247 -21.45 16.16 -5.44
C PRO A 247 -21.56 15.67 -3.99
N GLY A 248 -20.88 14.57 -3.65
CA GLY A 248 -20.83 14.00 -2.31
C GLY A 248 -22.09 13.21 -1.94
N CYS A 249 -22.05 12.73 -0.70
CA CYS A 249 -23.19 12.32 0.11
C CYS A 249 -23.38 13.41 1.19
#